data_AF-A0A1C4RML1-F1
#
_entry.id   AF-A0A1C4RML1-F1
#
_cell.length_a   1.000
_cell.length_b   1.000
_cell.length_c   1.000
_cell.angle_alpha   90.00
_cell.angle_beta   90.00
_cell.angle_gamma   90.00
#
_symmetry.space_group_name_H-M   'P 1'
#
loop_
_entity.id
_entity.type
_entity.pdbx_description
1 polymer ?
#
loop_
_entity_poly.entity_id
_entity_poly.type
_entity_poly.pdbx_seq_one_letter_code
_entity_poly.pdbx_strand_id
1 'polypeptide(L)'
;MAEIEVPAPEPDWQDAPGYQGGNPNPAFQRSMWDYAASSFQLVAGLRPPLEALATRLRLTVERGWEDLGDVDVAMFTIKRVDFALSRMEGAPVQDTFVWVRRSQHNVDAALDIL
;
A
#
# COMPACT_ATOMS: atom_id res chain seq x y z
N MET A 1 16.41 22.90 -23.53
CA MET A 1 15.48 22.67 -22.40
C MET A 1 15.60 23.85 -21.48
N ALA A 2 14.50 24.46 -21.06
CA ALA A 2 14.54 25.56 -20.09
C ALA A 2 14.73 24.97 -18.69
N GLU A 3 15.66 25.55 -17.93
CA GLU A 3 15.87 25.22 -16.52
C GLU A 3 14.77 25.92 -15.72
N ILE A 4 14.04 25.17 -14.89
CA ILE A 4 13.01 25.71 -14.02
C ILE A 4 13.65 25.88 -12.63
N GLU A 5 13.80 27.12 -12.18
CA GLU A 5 14.16 27.42 -10.80
C GLU A 5 12.97 27.14 -9.89
N VAL A 6 13.17 26.26 -8.91
CA VAL A 6 12.18 25.97 -7.88
C VAL A 6 12.46 26.87 -6.67
N PRO A 7 11.50 27.68 -6.20
CA PRO A 7 11.69 28.54 -5.04
C PRO A 7 11.89 27.72 -3.76
N ALA A 8 12.55 28.33 -2.77
CA ALA A 8 12.64 27.78 -1.42
C ALA A 8 11.24 27.70 -0.77
N PRO A 9 11.01 26.76 0.17
CA PRO A 9 9.74 26.66 0.88
C PRO A 9 9.47 27.90 1.74
N GLU A 10 8.19 28.23 1.89
CA GLU A 10 7.73 29.33 2.72
C GLU A 10 8.05 29.07 4.21
N PRO A 11 8.46 30.09 4.98
CA PRO A 11 8.95 29.90 6.36
C PRO A 11 7.91 29.34 7.34
N ASP A 12 6.62 29.45 7.02
CA ASP A 12 5.51 28.97 7.83
C ASP A 12 5.07 27.55 7.46
N TRP A 13 5.59 26.96 6.38
CA TRP A 13 5.31 25.57 6.03
C TRP A 13 5.91 24.62 7.06
N GLN A 14 5.09 23.68 7.53
CA GLN A 14 5.55 22.56 8.35
C GLN A 14 5.90 21.36 7.46
N ASP A 15 6.43 20.30 8.06
CA ASP A 15 6.73 19.06 7.35
C ASP A 15 5.46 18.48 6.70
N ALA A 16 5.61 17.97 5.47
CA ALA A 16 4.53 17.38 4.68
C ALA A 16 3.97 16.06 5.27
N PRO A 17 4.76 15.17 5.91
CA PRO A 17 4.20 14.06 6.66
C PRO A 17 3.69 14.53 8.03
N GLY A 18 2.40 14.83 8.10
CA GLY A 18 1.75 15.23 9.33
C GLY A 18 0.50 16.05 9.06
N TYR A 19 -0.68 15.43 9.22
CA TYR A 19 -1.94 16.16 9.21
C TYR A 19 -2.88 15.66 10.28
N GLN A 20 -3.20 16.54 11.25
CA GLN A 20 -4.39 16.40 12.08
C GLN A 20 -5.11 17.76 12.25
N GLY A 21 -5.34 18.48 11.15
CA GLY A 21 -6.35 19.54 11.10
C GLY A 21 -5.85 20.98 10.98
N GLY A 22 -5.08 21.29 9.92
CA GLY A 22 -4.79 22.68 9.52
C GLY A 22 -3.35 23.02 9.12
N ASN A 23 -2.55 22.05 8.65
CA ASN A 23 -1.14 22.29 8.28
C ASN A 23 -1.01 23.39 7.20
N PRO A 24 -0.17 24.42 7.42
CA PRO A 24 0.11 25.48 6.43
C PRO A 24 0.85 24.99 5.17
N ASN A 25 1.47 23.81 5.19
CA ASN A 25 2.05 23.19 4.00
C ASN A 25 0.93 22.62 3.10
N PRO A 26 0.82 23.07 1.82
CA PRO A 26 -0.18 22.55 0.90
C PRO A 26 0.10 21.11 0.41
N ALA A 27 1.34 20.62 0.59
CA ALA A 27 1.71 19.26 0.24
C ALA A 27 1.32 18.28 1.37
N PHE A 28 0.64 17.20 0.99
CA PHE A 28 0.35 16.10 1.89
C PHE A 28 1.16 14.87 1.46
N GLN A 29 2.14 14.47 2.28
CA GLN A 29 2.97 13.30 2.00
C GLN A 29 2.33 12.04 2.61
N ARG A 30 2.18 11.00 1.78
CA ARG A 30 1.73 9.67 2.20
C ARG A 30 2.84 8.65 1.96
N SER A 31 2.82 7.55 2.70
CA SER A 31 3.66 6.39 2.36
C SER A 31 3.31 5.88 0.96
N MET A 32 4.27 5.23 0.28
CA MET A 32 4.03 4.64 -1.04
C MET A 32 2.91 3.60 -0.98
N TRP A 33 2.85 2.82 0.10
CA TRP A 33 1.78 1.86 0.35
C TRP A 33 0.42 2.55 0.53
N ASP A 34 0.33 3.60 1.35
CA ASP A 34 -0.92 4.36 1.53
C ASP A 34 -1.48 4.88 0.19
N TYR A 35 -0.59 5.36 -0.67
CA TYR A 35 -0.94 5.82 -1.99
C TYR A 35 -1.41 4.67 -2.88
N ALA A 36 -0.65 3.57 -2.95
CA ALA A 36 -0.97 2.40 -3.77
C ALA A 36 -2.28 1.71 -3.31
N ALA A 37 -2.41 1.46 -2.01
CA ALA A 37 -3.56 0.77 -1.40
C ALA A 37 -4.88 1.51 -1.62
N SER A 38 -4.85 2.83 -1.88
CA SER A 38 -6.04 3.61 -2.24
C SER A 38 -6.78 3.05 -3.47
N SER A 39 -6.05 2.40 -4.39
CA SER A 39 -6.60 1.76 -5.59
C SER A 39 -7.13 0.34 -5.34
N PHE A 40 -6.95 -0.19 -4.14
CA PHE A 40 -7.34 -1.54 -3.75
C PHE A 40 -8.44 -1.51 -2.67
N GLN A 41 -9.10 -2.65 -2.51
CA GLN A 41 -10.05 -2.93 -1.44
C GLN A 41 -9.62 -4.21 -0.74
N LEU A 42 -9.70 -4.22 0.59
CA LEU A 42 -9.47 -5.40 1.40
C LEU A 42 -10.65 -6.37 1.21
N VAL A 43 -10.39 -7.62 0.84
CA VAL A 43 -11.46 -8.59 0.51
C VAL A 43 -11.42 -9.85 1.35
N ALA A 44 -10.25 -10.23 1.86
CA ALA A 44 -10.13 -11.46 2.63
C ALA A 44 -8.94 -11.44 3.60
N GLY A 45 -9.01 -12.37 4.54
CA GLY A 45 -7.98 -12.68 5.51
C GLY A 45 -7.52 -14.12 5.39
N LEU A 46 -6.22 -14.33 5.31
CA LEU A 46 -5.61 -15.65 5.20
C LEU A 46 -4.87 -15.99 6.49
N ARG A 47 -4.98 -17.26 6.92
CA ARG A 47 -4.22 -17.78 8.05
C ARG A 47 -2.75 -18.01 7.74
N PRO A 48 -2.32 -18.48 6.54
CA PRO A 48 -0.91 -18.63 6.26
C PRO A 48 -0.16 -17.29 6.35
N PRO A 49 1.11 -17.29 6.80
CA PRO A 49 1.93 -16.09 6.82
C PRO A 49 2.29 -15.63 5.41
N LEU A 50 2.52 -14.32 5.26
CA LEU A 50 2.78 -13.67 3.98
C LEU A 50 3.97 -14.33 3.27
N GLU A 51 5.01 -14.66 4.01
CA GLU A 51 6.24 -15.27 3.49
C GLU A 51 5.98 -16.66 2.88
N ALA A 52 5.06 -17.43 3.45
CA ALA A 52 4.68 -18.74 2.90
C ALA A 52 3.93 -18.60 1.57
N LEU A 53 3.02 -17.62 1.48
CA LEU A 53 2.28 -17.31 0.26
C LEU A 53 3.20 -16.74 -0.82
N ALA A 54 4.07 -15.80 -0.45
CA ALA A 54 5.08 -15.23 -1.34
C ALA A 54 6.02 -16.31 -1.87
N THR A 55 6.49 -17.24 -1.01
CA THR A 55 7.33 -18.37 -1.45
C THR A 55 6.59 -19.26 -2.44
N ARG A 56 5.33 -19.64 -2.16
CA ARG A 56 4.52 -20.49 -3.05
C ARG A 56 4.34 -19.84 -4.43
N LEU A 57 4.09 -18.54 -4.45
CA LEU A 57 3.84 -17.76 -5.67
C LEU A 57 5.11 -17.15 -6.29
N ARG A 58 6.28 -17.38 -5.67
CA ARG A 58 7.59 -16.80 -6.04
C ARG A 58 7.56 -15.27 -6.14
N LEU A 59 6.88 -14.64 -5.19
CA LEU A 59 6.77 -13.19 -5.10
C LEU A 59 7.91 -12.61 -4.27
N THR A 60 8.31 -11.40 -4.61
CA THR A 60 9.17 -10.57 -3.77
C THR A 60 8.27 -9.80 -2.80
N VAL A 61 8.57 -9.90 -1.50
CA VAL A 61 7.92 -9.07 -0.48
C VAL A 61 8.71 -7.78 -0.35
N GLU A 62 8.04 -6.67 -0.62
CA GLU A 62 8.53 -5.32 -0.37
C GLU A 62 8.23 -4.99 1.09
N ARG A 63 9.27 -4.63 1.84
CA ARG A 63 9.13 -4.14 3.21
C ARG A 63 9.15 -2.61 3.17
N GLY A 64 8.32 -1.98 3.98
CA GLY A 64 8.11 -0.53 4.01
C GLY A 64 9.40 0.28 3.84
N TRP A 65 9.31 1.30 2.99
CA TRP A 65 10.32 2.35 2.85
C TRP A 65 9.87 3.57 3.67
N GLU A 66 10.66 3.86 4.72
CA GLU A 66 10.72 5.10 5.52
C GLU A 66 9.59 5.40 6.53
N ASP A 67 9.89 6.36 7.42
CA ASP A 67 9.30 6.73 8.74
C ASP A 67 7.76 6.89 8.85
N LEU A 68 7.00 6.57 7.80
CA LEU A 68 5.55 6.73 7.69
C LEU A 68 4.75 5.42 7.82
N GLY A 69 5.43 4.29 8.00
CA GLY A 69 4.83 3.02 8.42
C GLY A 69 5.47 1.78 7.80
N ASP A 70 5.79 0.79 8.64
CA ASP A 70 6.28 -0.52 8.22
C ASP A 70 5.13 -1.39 7.70
N VAL A 71 5.10 -1.65 6.39
CA VAL A 71 4.18 -2.63 5.81
C VAL A 71 4.96 -3.60 4.95
N ASP A 72 4.83 -4.89 5.25
CA ASP A 72 5.29 -5.96 4.36
C ASP A 72 4.18 -6.23 3.34
N VAL A 73 4.47 -6.04 2.06
CA VAL A 73 3.51 -6.17 0.96
C VAL A 73 4.11 -6.90 -0.24
N ALA A 74 3.30 -7.69 -0.94
CA ALA A 74 3.62 -8.21 -2.26
C ALA A 74 2.46 -7.89 -3.22
N MET A 75 2.72 -7.08 -4.24
CA MET A 75 1.76 -6.73 -5.30
C MET A 75 2.03 -7.57 -6.54
N PHE A 76 0.98 -8.11 -7.16
CA PHE A 76 1.11 -9.00 -8.32
C PHE A 76 -0.19 -9.11 -9.10
N THR A 77 -0.12 -9.74 -10.28
CA THR A 77 -1.28 -9.93 -11.15
C THR A 77 -1.43 -11.40 -11.53
N ILE A 78 -2.66 -11.94 -11.44
CA ILE A 78 -3.01 -13.27 -11.97
C ILE A 78 -4.18 -13.09 -12.92
N LYS A 79 -4.08 -13.62 -14.16
CA LYS A 79 -5.15 -13.53 -15.18
C LYS A 79 -5.71 -12.10 -15.37
N ARG A 80 -4.83 -11.08 -15.33
CA ARG A 80 -5.17 -9.64 -15.43
C ARG A 80 -5.96 -9.05 -14.25
N VAL A 81 -6.04 -9.77 -13.13
CA VAL A 81 -6.58 -9.26 -11.87
C VAL A 81 -5.41 -8.89 -10.98
N ASP A 82 -5.39 -7.65 -10.50
CA ASP A 82 -4.34 -7.12 -9.63
C ASP A 82 -4.68 -7.41 -8.17
N PHE A 83 -3.71 -8.00 -7.47
CA PHE A 83 -3.76 -8.37 -6.06
C PHE A 83 -2.65 -7.68 -5.28
N ALA A 84 -2.89 -7.47 -3.98
CA ALA A 84 -1.81 -7.26 -3.02
C ALA A 84 -2.03 -8.19 -1.83
N LEU A 85 -0.94 -8.77 -1.33
CA LEU A 85 -0.91 -9.45 -0.04
C LEU A 85 -0.14 -8.56 0.93
N SER A 86 -0.67 -8.29 2.11
CA SER A 86 0.04 -7.52 3.13
C SER A 86 -0.05 -8.13 4.52
N ARG A 87 0.96 -7.86 5.34
CA ARG A 87 0.91 -8.10 6.79
C ARG A 87 0.64 -6.77 7.48
N MET A 88 -0.37 -6.70 8.35
CA MET A 88 -0.57 -5.53 9.23
C MET A 88 0.01 -5.85 10.61
N GLU A 89 0.89 -4.98 11.10
CA GLU A 89 1.46 -5.12 12.44
C GLU A 89 0.36 -5.00 13.51
N GLY A 90 0.37 -5.89 14.52
CA GLY A 90 -0.60 -5.89 15.62
C GLY A 90 -1.94 -6.60 15.37
N ALA A 91 -2.14 -7.27 14.23
CA ALA A 91 -3.36 -8.06 13.97
C ALA A 91 -3.34 -9.40 14.75
N PRO A 92 -4.35 -9.71 15.59
CA PRO A 92 -4.29 -10.86 16.52
C PRO A 92 -4.68 -12.23 15.92
N VAL A 93 -5.20 -12.31 14.69
CA VAL A 93 -5.84 -13.54 14.16
C VAL A 93 -5.49 -13.87 12.70
N GLN A 94 -5.09 -12.89 11.89
CA GLN A 94 -4.80 -13.09 10.46
C GLN A 94 -3.35 -12.69 10.18
N ASP A 95 -2.58 -13.60 9.61
CA ASP A 95 -1.17 -13.37 9.30
C ASP A 95 -1.01 -12.65 7.94
N THR A 96 -2.01 -12.72 7.06
CA THR A 96 -2.00 -12.04 5.75
C THR A 96 -3.36 -11.51 5.34
N PHE A 97 -3.40 -10.29 4.82
CA PHE A 97 -4.57 -9.64 4.22
C PHE A 97 -4.50 -9.67 2.70
N VAL A 98 -5.63 -9.95 2.06
CA VAL A 98 -5.77 -9.99 0.59
C VAL A 98 -6.51 -8.76 0.12
N TRP A 99 -5.88 -8.06 -0.79
CA TRP A 99 -6.41 -6.88 -1.44
C TRP A 99 -6.60 -7.14 -2.92
N VAL A 100 -7.68 -6.62 -3.48
CA VAL A 100 -7.97 -6.68 -4.91
C VAL A 100 -8.21 -5.27 -5.42
N ARG A 101 -7.82 -4.98 -6.66
CA ARG A 101 -8.06 -3.66 -7.25
C ARG A 101 -9.55 -3.31 -7.23
N ARG A 102 -9.87 -2.06 -6.90
CA ARG A 102 -11.26 -1.58 -6.77
C ARG A 102 -12.09 -1.70 -8.04
N SER A 103 -11.46 -1.71 -9.21
CA SER A 103 -12.14 -1.93 -10.50
C SER A 103 -12.64 -3.37 -10.69
N GLN A 104 -12.28 -4.31 -9.82
CA GLN A 104 -12.76 -5.68 -9.87
C GLN A 104 -14.16 -5.77 -9.22
N HIS A 105 -15.18 -6.02 -10.05
CA HIS A 105 -16.57 -6.07 -9.59
C HIS A 105 -16.98 -7.44 -9.01
N ASN A 106 -16.34 -8.52 -9.45
CA ASN A 106 -16.59 -9.86 -8.93
C ASN A 106 -15.40 -10.30 -8.07
N VAL A 107 -15.53 -10.08 -6.77
CA VAL A 107 -14.51 -10.41 -5.76
C VAL A 107 -14.39 -11.91 -5.56
N ASP A 108 -15.52 -12.64 -5.52
CA ASP A 108 -15.51 -14.09 -5.34
C ASP A 108 -14.76 -14.78 -6.47
N ALA A 109 -15.03 -14.39 -7.73
CA ALA A 109 -14.29 -14.91 -8.87
C ALA A 109 -12.80 -14.52 -8.88
N ALA A 110 -12.44 -13.40 -8.25
CA ALA A 110 -11.04 -13.04 -8.07
C ALA A 110 -10.35 -13.94 -7.02
N LEU A 111 -11.06 -14.28 -5.94
CA LEU A 111 -10.56 -15.19 -4.92
C LEU A 111 -10.42 -16.63 -5.45
N ASP A 112 -11.30 -17.08 -6.35
CA ASP A 112 -11.19 -18.39 -7.01
C ASP A 112 -9.94 -18.54 -7.90
N ILE A 113 -9.31 -17.41 -8.29
CA ILE A 113 -8.10 -17.39 -9.12
C ILE A 113 -6.82 -17.49 -8.26
N LEU A 114 -6.89 -17.08 -6.99
CA LEU A 114 -5.76 -16.96 -6.06
C LEU A 114 -5.45 -18.30 -5.34
#